data_AF-A0A7J0CZA5-F1
#
_entry.id   AF-A0A7J0CZA5-F1
#
_cell.length_a   1.000
_cell.length_b   1.000
_cell.length_c   1.000
_cell.angle_alpha   90.00
_cell.angle_beta   90.00
_cell.angle_gamma   90.00
#
_symmetry.space_group_name_H-M   'P 1'
#
loop_
_entity.id
_entity.type
_entity.pdbx_description
1 polymer ?
#
loop_
_entity_poly.entity_id
_entity_poly.type
_entity_poly.pdbx_seq_one_letter_code
_entity_poly.pdbx_strand_id
1 'polypeptide(L)'
;MVKRVVPDYPANKDELEVITLKDGDRIVGATELRTGEEDLVFITSDAQLLRYPAGSVRPQGRAAGGMAGVKLTAGAEVLSFTAVDPAADAIVFTVAGSHGTLDDSVLTSKLTPFDQYPRKGRATGGVRCQRFLKGEDVLVFAWAGATPARAAQKNGTPAKLPEPDPRRDGSGTPLLEPVAVIAGAPL
;
A
#
# COMPACT_ATOMS: atom_id res chain seq x y z
N MET A 1 11.85 5.19 -1.42
CA MET A 1 12.62 4.93 -0.19
C MET A 1 11.66 4.65 0.97
N VAL A 2 12.15 4.16 2.13
CA VAL A 2 11.36 4.05 3.37
C VAL A 2 12.19 4.54 4.55
N LYS A 3 11.56 5.17 5.54
CA LYS A 3 12.23 5.58 6.77
C LYS A 3 11.35 5.31 7.99
N ARG A 4 11.98 4.79 9.06
CA ARG A 4 11.47 4.90 10.43
C ARG A 4 12.17 6.08 11.10
N VAL A 5 11.40 6.99 11.68
CA VAL A 5 11.94 8.19 12.32
C VAL A 5 12.19 7.89 13.80
N VAL A 6 13.28 8.41 14.35
CA VAL A 6 13.48 8.42 15.81
C VAL A 6 12.33 9.19 16.46
N PRO A 7 11.79 8.76 17.61
CA PRO A 7 10.74 9.48 18.32
C PRO A 7 11.31 10.71 19.05
N ASP A 8 11.82 11.68 18.29
CA ASP A 8 12.22 12.99 18.77
C ASP A 8 11.14 14.01 18.43
N TYR A 9 10.68 14.83 19.38
CA TYR A 9 9.73 15.91 19.09
C TYR A 9 10.37 17.24 19.49
N PRO A 10 10.85 18.05 18.52
CA PRO A 10 11.44 19.35 18.83
C PRO A 10 10.39 20.30 19.41
N ALA A 11 10.52 20.61 20.70
CA ALA A 11 9.52 21.35 21.47
C ALA A 11 9.22 22.78 20.97
N ASN A 12 10.10 23.38 20.17
CA ASN A 12 10.02 24.78 19.73
C ASN A 12 9.96 24.89 18.19
N LYS A 13 9.27 23.96 17.52
CA LYS A 13 9.10 23.99 16.07
C LYS A 13 7.69 23.62 15.67
N ASP A 14 7.05 24.50 14.91
CA ASP A 14 5.74 24.25 14.28
C ASP A 14 5.86 23.37 13.03
N GLU A 15 7.04 23.34 12.42
CA GLU A 15 7.35 22.54 11.23
C GLU A 15 8.61 21.69 11.45
N LEU A 16 8.53 20.43 11.03
CA LEU A 16 9.58 19.45 11.25
C LEU A 16 9.89 18.74 9.94
N GLU A 17 11.18 18.68 9.58
CA GLU A 17 11.60 17.77 8.52
C GLU A 17 11.33 16.33 8.97
N VAL A 18 10.78 15.53 8.06
CA VAL A 18 10.46 14.11 8.33
C VAL A 18 11.29 13.20 7.46
N ILE A 19 11.61 13.56 6.22
CA ILE A 19 12.45 12.80 5.29
C ILE A 19 12.93 13.70 4.16
N THR A 20 14.22 13.60 3.83
CA THR A 20 14.77 14.30 2.67
C THR A 20 14.43 13.52 1.41
N LEU A 21 13.82 14.19 0.43
CA LEU A 21 13.42 13.62 -0.85
C LEU A 21 14.43 13.98 -1.94
N LYS A 22 14.64 13.07 -2.89
CA LYS A 22 15.34 13.38 -4.13
C LYS A 22 14.36 13.99 -5.13
N ASP A 23 14.89 14.68 -6.13
CA ASP A 23 14.07 15.24 -7.20
C ASP A 23 13.20 14.16 -7.87
N GLY A 24 11.90 14.43 -7.95
CA GLY A 24 10.89 13.50 -8.50
C GLY A 24 10.32 12.49 -7.49
N ASP A 25 10.91 12.33 -6.31
CA ASP A 25 10.32 11.50 -5.24
C ASP A 25 9.17 12.24 -4.54
N ARG A 26 8.16 11.47 -4.11
CA ARG A 26 7.03 11.97 -3.32
C ARG A 26 6.71 11.03 -2.16
N ILE A 27 6.05 11.56 -1.12
CA ILE A 27 5.49 10.74 -0.05
C ILE A 27 4.24 10.04 -0.55
N VAL A 28 4.20 8.72 -0.40
CA VAL A 28 3.06 7.87 -0.80
C VAL A 28 2.24 7.38 0.40
N GLY A 29 2.81 7.45 1.60
CA GLY A 29 2.14 7.05 2.83
C GLY A 29 3.03 7.30 4.05
N ALA A 30 2.38 7.47 5.18
CA ALA A 30 3.00 7.53 6.49
C ALA A 30 2.06 6.88 7.50
N THR A 31 2.61 6.15 8.45
CA THR A 31 1.86 5.51 9.53
C THR A 31 2.70 5.50 10.78
N GLU A 32 2.04 5.62 11.92
CA GLU A 32 2.65 5.32 13.20
C GLU A 32 2.85 3.81 13.34
N LEU A 33 3.92 3.42 14.02
CA LEU A 33 4.13 2.06 14.49
C LEU A 33 3.79 2.05 15.97
N ARG A 34 2.92 1.14 16.40
CA ARG A 34 2.51 1.03 17.80
C ARG A 34 3.53 0.28 18.63
N THR A 35 4.02 -0.85 18.10
CA THR A 35 4.98 -1.72 18.80
C THR A 35 6.33 -1.74 18.11
N GLY A 36 6.38 -1.47 16.81
CA GLY A 36 7.56 -1.67 15.97
C GLY A 36 7.74 -3.10 15.48
N GLU A 37 6.80 -4.00 15.80
CA GLU A 37 6.74 -5.40 15.34
C GLU A 37 5.85 -5.58 14.10
N GLU A 38 5.18 -4.52 13.66
CA GLU A 38 4.34 -4.52 12.47
C GLU A 38 5.14 -4.85 11.22
N ASP A 39 4.47 -5.43 10.23
CA ASP A 39 5.02 -5.55 8.89
C ASP A 39 4.81 -4.25 8.13
N LEU A 40 5.89 -3.68 7.58
CA LEU A 40 5.80 -2.63 6.57
C LEU A 40 5.31 -3.25 5.27
N VAL A 41 4.30 -2.66 4.66
CA VAL A 41 3.65 -3.16 3.45
C VAL A 41 3.76 -2.12 2.34
N PHE A 42 4.22 -2.57 1.17
CA PHE A 42 4.32 -1.79 -0.05
C PHE A 42 3.48 -2.47 -1.12
N ILE A 43 2.70 -1.70 -1.86
CA ILE A 43 2.01 -2.16 -3.07
C ILE A 43 2.42 -1.26 -4.23
N THR A 44 2.86 -1.87 -5.33
CA THR A 44 3.41 -1.16 -6.50
C THR A 44 2.42 -1.15 -7.65
N SER A 45 2.61 -0.20 -8.58
CA SER A 45 1.73 -0.03 -9.74
C SER A 45 1.72 -1.21 -10.71
N ASP A 46 2.78 -2.02 -10.75
CA ASP A 46 2.89 -3.26 -11.52
C ASP A 46 2.39 -4.51 -10.73
N ALA A 47 1.48 -4.29 -9.78
CA ALA A 47 0.80 -5.31 -9.00
C ALA A 47 1.73 -6.24 -8.20
N GLN A 48 2.80 -5.69 -7.61
CA GLN A 48 3.57 -6.40 -6.59
C GLN A 48 3.21 -5.91 -5.19
N LEU A 49 3.20 -6.83 -4.24
CA LEU A 49 3.13 -6.55 -2.82
C LEU A 49 4.38 -7.09 -2.11
N LEU A 50 5.05 -6.21 -1.39
CA LEU A 50 6.15 -6.57 -0.51
C LEU A 50 5.77 -6.29 0.95
N ARG A 51 5.93 -7.29 1.83
CA ARG A 51 5.87 -7.10 3.28
C ARG A 51 7.07 -7.67 4.01
N TYR A 52 7.54 -6.96 5.02
CA TYR A 52 8.62 -7.39 5.92
C TYR A 52 8.54 -6.66 7.27
N PRO A 53 9.11 -7.23 8.36
CA PRO A 53 9.06 -6.63 9.68
C PRO A 53 9.69 -5.23 9.71
N ALA A 54 9.06 -4.28 10.39
CA ALA A 54 9.54 -2.91 10.54
C ALA A 54 10.95 -2.83 11.13
N GLY A 55 11.34 -3.80 11.97
CA GLY A 55 12.71 -4.00 12.46
C GLY A 55 13.80 -4.07 11.36
N SER A 56 13.44 -4.45 10.13
CA SER A 56 14.35 -4.47 8.97
C SER A 56 14.78 -3.06 8.51
N VAL A 57 14.12 -2.03 9.04
CA VAL A 57 14.39 -0.61 8.83
C VAL A 57 14.78 -0.05 10.20
N ARG A 58 16.07 0.22 10.42
CA ARG A 58 16.51 0.94 11.64
C ARG A 58 15.92 2.36 11.68
N PRO A 59 15.59 2.89 12.88
CA PRO A 59 15.26 4.30 13.04
C PRO A 59 16.39 5.20 12.56
N GLN A 60 16.04 6.33 11.96
CA GLN A 60 16.98 7.34 11.47
C GLN A 60 16.53 8.74 11.88
N GLY A 61 17.48 9.67 11.96
CA GLY A 61 17.19 11.08 12.20
C GLY A 61 16.35 11.72 11.09
N ARG A 62 15.76 12.87 11.40
CA ARG A 62 14.82 13.60 10.54
C ARG A 62 15.41 14.01 9.18
N ALA A 63 16.66 14.43 9.14
CA ALA A 63 17.38 14.80 7.91
C ALA A 63 17.86 13.60 7.05
N ALA A 64 17.55 12.35 7.43
CA ALA A 64 17.95 11.19 6.62
C ALA A 64 16.98 10.96 5.45
N GLY A 65 17.48 10.51 4.30
CA GLY A 65 16.68 10.15 3.11
C GLY A 65 16.06 8.74 3.15
N GLY A 66 16.21 8.00 4.26
CA GLY A 66 15.66 6.64 4.39
C GLY A 66 16.60 5.53 3.89
N MET A 67 16.05 4.34 3.78
CA MET A 67 16.67 3.13 3.21
C MET A 67 15.85 2.60 2.02
N ALA A 68 16.45 1.74 1.21
CA ALA A 68 15.72 1.02 0.16
C ALA A 68 14.62 0.15 0.81
N GLY A 69 13.36 0.40 0.41
CA GLY A 69 12.19 -0.28 0.96
C GLY A 69 11.77 -1.46 0.09
N VAL A 70 11.39 -1.18 -1.15
CA VAL A 70 10.99 -2.14 -2.20
C VAL A 70 11.83 -1.90 -3.45
N LYS A 71 12.15 -2.96 -4.19
CA LYS A 71 12.78 -2.86 -5.51
C LYS A 71 11.68 -2.74 -6.56
N LEU A 72 11.67 -1.61 -7.26
CA LEU A 72 10.72 -1.34 -8.34
C LEU A 72 11.25 -1.94 -9.66
N THR A 73 10.33 -2.42 -10.49
CA THR A 73 10.58 -2.66 -11.91
C THR A 73 10.67 -1.32 -12.66
N ALA A 74 11.20 -1.34 -13.88
CA ALA A 74 11.34 -0.11 -14.66
C ALA A 74 9.95 0.51 -14.95
N GLY A 75 9.77 1.78 -14.58
CA GLY A 75 8.52 2.52 -14.76
C GLY A 75 7.45 2.26 -13.68
N ALA A 76 7.65 1.29 -12.80
CA ALA A 76 6.74 1.09 -11.67
C ALA A 76 7.02 2.09 -10.54
N GLU A 77 5.97 2.42 -9.80
CA GLU A 77 6.04 3.25 -8.60
C GLU A 77 5.32 2.58 -7.42
N VAL A 78 5.56 3.07 -6.21
CA VAL A 78 4.81 2.63 -5.03
C VAL A 78 3.48 3.38 -5.02
N LEU A 79 2.37 2.64 -5.01
CA LEU A 79 1.02 3.24 -4.92
C LEU A 79 0.52 3.35 -3.49
N SER A 80 0.93 2.41 -2.64
CA SER A 80 0.45 2.34 -1.27
C SER A 80 1.54 1.88 -0.33
N PHE A 81 1.62 2.53 0.82
CA PHE A 81 2.52 2.21 1.92
C PHE A 81 1.77 2.30 3.24
N THR A 82 1.91 1.25 4.06
CA THR A 82 1.30 1.16 5.40
C THR A 82 2.09 0.21 6.30
N ALA A 83 1.64 0.03 7.53
CA ALA A 83 2.11 -0.97 8.47
C ALA A 83 0.91 -1.77 8.97
N VAL A 84 1.08 -3.08 9.07
CA VAL A 84 0.03 -4.01 9.51
C VAL A 84 0.59 -4.90 10.60
N ASP A 85 -0.11 -4.96 11.74
CA ASP A 85 0.20 -5.97 12.76
C ASP A 85 -0.01 -7.37 12.14
N PRO A 86 1.03 -8.22 12.05
CA PRO A 86 0.91 -9.55 11.47
C PRO A 86 -0.07 -10.47 12.22
N ALA A 87 -0.46 -10.14 13.46
CA ALA A 87 -1.44 -10.87 14.25
C ALA A 87 -2.88 -10.37 14.05
N ALA A 88 -3.08 -9.21 13.41
CA ALA A 88 -4.41 -8.66 13.14
C ALA A 88 -5.04 -9.25 11.87
N ASP A 89 -6.36 -9.43 11.91
CA ASP A 89 -7.13 -9.76 10.71
C ASP A 89 -7.10 -8.57 9.74
N ALA A 90 -6.40 -8.74 8.63
CA ALA A 90 -6.17 -7.71 7.64
C ALA A 90 -6.52 -8.18 6.22
N ILE A 91 -6.78 -7.21 5.35
CA ILE A 91 -7.11 -7.43 3.94
C ILE A 91 -6.27 -6.52 3.06
N VAL A 92 -6.09 -6.97 1.81
CA VAL A 92 -5.48 -6.21 0.71
C VAL A 92 -6.56 -6.00 -0.33
N PHE A 93 -6.80 -4.74 -0.68
CA PHE A 93 -7.69 -4.35 -1.76
C PHE A 93 -6.89 -3.72 -2.89
N THR A 94 -7.12 -4.16 -4.12
CA THR A 94 -6.46 -3.65 -5.32
C THR A 94 -7.48 -3.40 -6.42
N VAL A 95 -7.22 -2.39 -7.26
CA VAL A 95 -7.99 -2.09 -8.47
C VAL A 95 -7.02 -1.99 -9.64
N ALA A 96 -7.21 -2.81 -10.67
CA ALA A 96 -6.48 -2.75 -11.91
C ALA A 96 -7.25 -1.97 -12.98
N GLY A 97 -6.49 -1.36 -13.88
CA GLY A 97 -6.96 -0.64 -15.06
C GLY A 97 -5.84 -0.56 -16.10
N SER A 98 -5.91 0.44 -16.98
CA SER A 98 -4.90 0.70 -18.01
C SER A 98 -4.45 2.16 -17.99
N HIS A 99 -3.21 2.41 -18.36
CA HIS A 99 -2.74 3.75 -18.65
C HIS A 99 -3.41 4.32 -19.91
N GLY A 100 -3.93 5.55 -19.80
CA GLY A 100 -4.26 6.38 -20.98
C GLY A 100 -5.60 6.09 -21.66
N THR A 101 -6.44 5.21 -21.12
CA THR A 101 -7.83 5.06 -21.56
C THR A 101 -8.74 6.00 -20.77
N LEU A 102 -9.60 6.73 -21.48
CA LEU A 102 -10.69 7.55 -20.92
C LEU A 102 -11.59 6.71 -19.98
N ASP A 103 -12.43 7.39 -19.20
CA ASP A 103 -13.30 6.89 -18.11
C ASP A 103 -14.14 5.60 -18.37
N ASP A 104 -14.10 5.02 -19.57
CA ASP A 104 -14.81 3.81 -19.98
C ASP A 104 -14.02 2.50 -19.79
N SER A 105 -12.86 2.57 -19.12
CA SER A 105 -12.05 1.38 -18.85
C SER A 105 -12.74 0.51 -17.81
N VAL A 106 -13.05 -0.74 -18.16
CA VAL A 106 -13.54 -1.71 -17.18
C VAL A 106 -12.41 -1.98 -16.18
N LEU A 107 -12.59 -1.49 -14.95
CA LEU A 107 -11.65 -1.75 -13.86
C LEU A 107 -11.99 -3.10 -13.22
N THR A 108 -10.98 -3.85 -12.80
CA THR A 108 -11.18 -5.02 -11.94
C THR A 108 -10.65 -4.78 -10.54
N SER A 109 -11.44 -5.19 -9.56
CA SER A 109 -11.12 -5.06 -8.15
C SER A 109 -10.96 -6.43 -7.50
N LYS A 110 -10.06 -6.51 -6.52
CA LYS A 110 -9.83 -7.73 -5.77
C LYS A 110 -9.67 -7.41 -4.30
N LEU A 111 -10.31 -8.20 -3.46
CA LEU A 111 -10.14 -8.19 -2.02
C LEU A 111 -9.51 -9.52 -1.61
N THR A 112 -8.34 -9.51 -1.00
CA THR A 112 -7.61 -10.74 -0.63
C THR A 112 -7.17 -10.69 0.83
N PRO A 113 -7.38 -11.76 1.61
CA PRO A 113 -6.85 -11.85 2.97
C PRO A 113 -5.33 -11.60 3.04
N PHE A 114 -4.88 -10.84 4.04
CA PHE A 114 -3.49 -10.39 4.13
C PHE A 114 -2.49 -11.54 4.39
N ASP A 115 -2.95 -12.63 5.00
CA ASP A 115 -2.17 -13.84 5.27
C ASP A 115 -1.76 -14.61 4.00
N GLN A 116 -2.40 -14.33 2.85
CA GLN A 116 -2.03 -14.91 1.55
C GLN A 116 -0.71 -14.33 1.00
N TYR A 117 -0.22 -13.24 1.59
CA TYR A 117 1.00 -12.56 1.21
C TYR A 117 2.14 -12.94 2.16
N PRO A 118 3.08 -13.82 1.75
CA PRO A 118 4.19 -14.20 2.61
C PRO A 118 5.17 -13.03 2.80
N ARG A 119 5.81 -12.98 3.97
CA ARG A 119 6.97 -12.12 4.21
C ARG A 119 8.08 -12.41 3.21
N LYS A 120 8.78 -11.36 2.77
CA LYS A 120 9.99 -11.44 1.94
C LYS A 120 11.08 -10.54 2.54
N GLY A 121 12.27 -10.53 1.94
CA GLY A 121 13.34 -9.63 2.35
C GLY A 121 13.07 -8.18 1.94
N ARG A 122 13.55 -7.22 2.75
CA ARG A 122 13.60 -5.79 2.37
C ARG A 122 14.36 -5.62 1.05
N ALA A 123 13.95 -4.62 0.25
CA ALA A 123 14.55 -4.30 -1.05
C ALA A 123 14.46 -5.44 -2.09
N THR A 124 13.51 -6.36 -1.92
CA THR A 124 13.09 -7.30 -2.98
C THR A 124 11.90 -6.73 -3.75
N GLY A 125 11.43 -7.42 -4.80
CA GLY A 125 10.26 -7.00 -5.58
C GLY A 125 8.91 -7.40 -4.97
N GLY A 126 8.90 -8.25 -3.94
CA GLY A 126 7.65 -8.79 -3.38
C GLY A 126 7.07 -9.95 -4.18
N VAL A 127 5.76 -10.14 -4.08
CA VAL A 127 4.98 -11.16 -4.80
C VAL A 127 3.81 -10.51 -5.52
N ARG A 128 3.35 -11.10 -6.62
CA ARG A 128 2.18 -10.60 -7.36
C ARG A 128 0.93 -10.56 -6.47
N CYS A 129 0.24 -9.42 -6.47
CA CYS A 129 -1.01 -9.20 -5.74
C CYS A 129 -2.25 -9.02 -6.63
N GLN A 130 -2.08 -8.87 -7.94
CA GLN A 130 -3.16 -8.95 -8.91
C GLN A 130 -2.61 -9.42 -10.26
N ARG A 131 -3.35 -10.30 -10.94
CA ARG A 131 -3.06 -10.63 -12.34
C ARG A 131 -3.91 -9.73 -13.23
N PHE A 132 -3.25 -8.92 -14.05
CA PHE A 132 -3.94 -8.12 -15.05
C PHE A 132 -4.65 -8.98 -16.11
N LEU A 133 -5.86 -8.57 -16.49
CA LEU A 133 -6.60 -9.08 -17.62
C LEU A 133 -6.10 -8.43 -18.93
N LYS A 134 -6.61 -8.91 -20.05
CA LYS A 134 -6.33 -8.29 -21.34
C LYS A 134 -6.85 -6.85 -21.33
N GLY A 135 -5.96 -5.90 -21.61
CA GLY A 135 -6.29 -4.48 -21.59
C GLY A 135 -6.08 -3.82 -20.23
N GLU A 136 -5.55 -4.53 -19.23
CA GLU A 136 -5.06 -3.95 -17.98
C GLU A 136 -3.53 -4.02 -17.95
N ASP A 137 -2.89 -2.98 -17.41
CA ASP A 137 -1.43 -2.88 -17.31
C ASP A 137 -0.94 -2.21 -16.02
N VAL A 138 -1.86 -1.75 -15.16
CA VAL A 138 -1.51 -1.00 -13.96
C VAL A 138 -2.54 -1.17 -12.85
N LEU A 139 -2.09 -1.11 -11.61
CA LEU A 139 -2.97 -0.82 -10.48
C LEU A 139 -3.28 0.68 -10.45
N VAL A 140 -4.56 1.04 -10.36
CA VAL A 140 -5.02 2.43 -10.20
C VAL A 140 -5.37 2.77 -8.75
N PHE A 141 -5.55 1.75 -7.91
CA PHE A 141 -5.78 1.91 -6.48
C PHE A 141 -5.27 0.67 -5.72
N ALA A 142 -4.70 0.89 -4.54
CA ALA A 142 -4.26 -0.20 -3.66
C ALA A 142 -4.32 0.22 -2.19
N TRP A 143 -4.75 -0.71 -1.33
CA TRP A 143 -4.82 -0.51 0.11
C TRP A 143 -4.57 -1.82 0.86
N ALA A 144 -3.94 -1.73 2.02
CA ALA A 144 -3.84 -2.84 2.97
C ALA A 144 -4.09 -2.33 4.40
N GLY A 145 -4.70 -3.14 5.24
CA GLY A 145 -4.98 -2.77 6.62
C GLY A 145 -5.97 -3.69 7.32
N ALA A 146 -6.24 -3.37 8.59
CA ALA A 146 -7.10 -4.17 9.46
C ALA A 146 -8.57 -4.17 9.02
N THR A 147 -9.26 -5.25 9.39
CA THR A 147 -10.70 -5.41 9.20
C THR A 147 -11.49 -4.95 10.45
N PRO A 148 -12.78 -4.58 10.31
CA PRO A 148 -13.54 -4.46 9.06
C PRO A 148 -13.07 -3.27 8.22
N ALA A 149 -12.85 -3.53 6.93
CA ALA A 149 -12.55 -2.49 5.95
C ALA A 149 -13.84 -1.80 5.48
N ARG A 150 -13.80 -0.47 5.39
CA ARG A 150 -14.90 0.38 4.93
C ARG A 150 -14.40 1.24 3.79
N ALA A 151 -15.13 1.25 2.69
CA ALA A 151 -14.79 2.03 1.51
C ALA A 151 -15.81 3.16 1.30
N ALA A 152 -15.35 4.26 0.70
CA ALA A 152 -16.20 5.36 0.30
C ALA A 152 -15.82 5.88 -1.09
N GLN A 153 -16.82 6.40 -1.80
CA GLN A 153 -16.65 7.11 -3.07
C GLN A 153 -16.20 8.56 -2.82
N LYS A 154 -15.84 9.28 -3.88
CA LYS A 154 -15.31 10.66 -3.79
C LYS A 154 -16.28 11.65 -3.14
N ASN A 155 -17.58 11.41 -3.25
CA ASN A 155 -18.65 12.22 -2.63
C ASN A 155 -18.94 11.83 -1.16
N GLY A 156 -18.20 10.87 -0.60
CA GLY A 156 -18.36 10.37 0.76
C GLY A 156 -19.44 9.29 0.94
N THR A 157 -20.15 8.87 -0.11
CA THR A 157 -21.10 7.75 0.01
C THR A 157 -20.34 6.45 0.22
N PRO A 158 -20.88 5.50 1.01
CA PRO A 158 -20.28 4.17 1.13
C PRO A 158 -20.10 3.51 -0.24
N ALA A 159 -18.98 2.81 -0.42
CA ALA A 159 -18.71 1.97 -1.57
C ALA A 159 -18.66 0.51 -1.14
N LYS A 160 -19.24 -0.39 -1.94
CA LYS A 160 -19.22 -1.82 -1.65
C LYS A 160 -17.89 -2.45 -2.09
N LEU A 161 -17.21 -3.12 -1.16
CA LEU A 161 -16.05 -3.97 -1.46
C LEU A 161 -16.52 -5.33 -2.00
N PRO A 162 -15.77 -5.96 -2.94
CA PRO A 162 -16.09 -7.30 -3.43
C PRO A 162 -15.89 -8.35 -2.34
N GLU A 163 -16.45 -9.54 -2.53
CA GLU A 163 -16.22 -10.66 -1.61
C GLU A 163 -14.73 -11.05 -1.59
N PRO A 164 -14.18 -11.47 -0.43
CA PRO A 164 -12.80 -11.92 -0.33
C PRO A 164 -12.49 -13.12 -1.24
N ASP A 165 -11.38 -13.03 -1.97
CA ASP A 165 -10.79 -14.10 -2.79
C ASP A 165 -9.39 -14.44 -2.25
N PRO A 166 -9.12 -15.69 -1.81
CA PRO A 166 -7.82 -16.09 -1.26
C PRO A 166 -6.70 -16.14 -2.30
N ARG A 167 -7.00 -16.05 -3.60
CA ARG A 167 -5.98 -16.09 -4.66
C ARG A 167 -5.26 -14.75 -4.77
N ARG A 168 -4.06 -14.65 -4.18
CA ARG A 168 -3.20 -13.46 -4.32
C ARG A 168 -2.91 -13.07 -5.77
N ASP A 169 -2.80 -14.04 -6.68
CA ASP A 169 -2.54 -13.84 -8.10
C ASP A 169 -3.79 -13.95 -8.98
N GLY A 170 -4.98 -13.88 -8.37
CA GLY A 170 -6.24 -13.73 -9.08
C GLY A 170 -6.38 -12.37 -9.77
N SER A 171 -7.27 -12.28 -10.74
CA SER A 171 -7.57 -11.02 -11.45
C SER A 171 -8.66 -10.19 -10.78
N GLY A 172 -9.41 -10.76 -9.83
CA GLY A 172 -10.55 -10.10 -9.22
C GLY A 172 -11.80 -10.15 -10.08
N THR A 173 -12.73 -9.24 -9.81
CA THR A 173 -14.03 -9.10 -10.46
C THR A 173 -14.23 -7.66 -10.94
N PRO A 174 -15.15 -7.41 -11.90
CA PRO A 174 -15.45 -6.04 -12.31
C PRO A 174 -15.78 -5.14 -11.12
N LEU A 175 -15.16 -3.95 -11.06
CA LEU A 175 -15.45 -2.94 -10.04
C LEU A 175 -16.83 -2.34 -10.31
N LEU A 176 -17.77 -2.54 -9.39
CA LEU A 176 -19.16 -2.09 -9.56
C LEU A 176 -19.36 -0.63 -9.16
N GLU A 177 -18.62 -0.15 -8.17
CA GLU A 177 -18.70 1.20 -7.62
C GLU A 177 -17.28 1.77 -7.46
N PRO A 178 -17.02 3.02 -7.84
CA PRO A 178 -15.72 3.64 -7.64
C PRO A 178 -15.32 3.67 -6.17
N VAL A 179 -14.10 3.24 -5.84
CA VAL A 179 -13.55 3.35 -4.48
C VAL A 179 -12.51 4.47 -4.46
N ALA A 180 -12.78 5.53 -3.69
CA ALA A 180 -11.87 6.67 -3.55
C ALA A 180 -10.99 6.57 -2.29
N VAL A 181 -11.51 5.97 -1.21
CA VAL A 181 -10.80 5.80 0.05
C VAL A 181 -11.24 4.52 0.74
N ILE A 182 -10.32 3.89 1.46
CA ILE A 182 -10.59 2.78 2.36
C ILE A 182 -9.98 3.09 3.73
N ALA A 183 -10.73 2.77 4.79
CA ALA A 183 -10.24 2.76 6.15
C ALA A 183 -10.53 1.39 6.80
N GLY A 184 -9.61 0.94 7.64
CA GLY A 184 -9.78 -0.25 8.47
C GLY A 184 -10.26 0.11 9.87
N ALA A 185 -10.45 -0.90 10.72
CA ALA A 185 -10.48 -0.66 12.15
C ALA A 185 -9.18 0.03 12.60
N PRO A 186 -9.21 0.86 13.66
CA PRO A 186 -7.99 1.29 14.31
C PRO A 186 -7.18 0.04 14.69
N LEU A 187 -5.95 -0.03 14.20
CA LEU A 187 -4.95 -1.02 14.64
C LEU A 187 -4.56 -0.70 16.08
#